data_AF-A0A925ZYY3-F1
#
_entry.id   AF-A0A925ZYY3-F1
#
_cell.length_a   1.000
_cell.length_b   1.000
_cell.length_c   1.000
_cell.angle_alpha   90.00
_cell.angle_beta   90.00
_cell.angle_gamma   90.00
#
_symmetry.space_group_name_H-M   'P 1'
#
loop_
_entity.id
_entity.type
_entity.pdbx_description
1 polymer ?
#
loop_
_entity_poly.entity_id
_entity_poly.type
_entity_poly.pdbx_seq_one_letter_code
_entity_poly.pdbx_strand_id
1 'polypeptide(L)' 'HLMAAGIIGDWREPNVIRLAPVPLYNSFRDVQRVGAVLADWAAAQ' A
#
# COMPACT_ATOMS: atom_id res chain seq x y z
N HIS A 1 8.34 0.19 5.11
CA HIS A 1 8.06 -1.09 4.42
C HIS A 1 7.44 -0.83 3.03
N LEU A 2 6.27 -0.19 2.94
CA LEU A 2 5.58 0.09 1.66
C LEU A 2 6.41 0.85 0.61
N MET A 3 7.05 1.97 0.99
CA MET A 3 7.88 2.75 0.04
C MET A 3 9.04 1.94 -0.53
N ALA A 4 9.66 1.05 0.27
CA ALA A 4 10.73 0.17 -0.20
C ALA A 4 10.22 -0.88 -1.22
N ALA A 5 8.93 -1.25 -1.13
CA ALA A 5 8.25 -2.07 -2.13
C ALA A 5 7.73 -1.25 -3.33
N GLY A 6 8.02 0.06 -3.40
CA GLY A 6 7.55 0.94 -4.47
C GLY A 6 6.06 1.30 -4.39
N ILE A 7 5.42 1.10 -3.24
CA ILE A 7 4.04 1.54 -2.99
C ILE A 7 4.09 2.94 -2.37
N ILE A 8 3.58 3.92 -3.10
CA ILE A 8 3.58 5.32 -2.70
C ILE A 8 2.16 5.71 -2.27
N GLY A 9 2.06 6.30 -1.09
CA GLY A 9 0.80 6.75 -0.48
C GLY A 9 1.03 7.97 0.38
N ASP A 10 -0.06 8.47 0.98
CA ASP A 10 -0.04 9.63 1.86
C ASP A 10 -0.06 9.18 3.32
N TRP A 11 0.88 9.65 4.13
CA TRP A 11 0.88 9.43 5.59
C TRP A 11 0.14 10.55 6.30
N ARG A 12 -0.64 10.21 7.32
CA ARG A 12 -1.45 11.15 8.11
C ARG A 12 -1.33 10.82 9.59
N GLU A 13 -1.09 11.84 10.39
CA GLU A 13 -1.04 11.70 11.83
C GLU A 13 -2.43 11.51 12.45
N PRO A 14 -2.53 10.70 13.52
CA PRO A 14 -1.58 9.68 13.96
C PRO A 14 -1.83 8.33 13.26
N ASN A 15 -0.76 7.67 12.80
CA ASN A 15 -0.78 6.26 12.38
C ASN A 15 -1.75 5.88 11.24
N VAL A 16 -1.99 6.77 10.29
CA VAL A 16 -2.86 6.51 9.13
C VAL A 16 -2.07 6.60 7.82
N ILE A 17 -2.32 5.67 6.91
CA ILE A 17 -1.87 5.75 5.51
C ILE A 17 -3.10 5.74 4.61
N ARG A 18 -3.13 6.64 3.62
CA ARG A 18 -4.15 6.68 2.57
C ARG A 18 -3.58 6.22 1.24
N LEU A 19 -4.31 5.33 0.60
CA LEU A 19 -4.09 4.86 -0.76
C LEU A 19 -5.37 5.08 -1.56
N ALA A 20 -5.26 5.80 -2.67
CA ALA A 20 -6.38 6.11 -3.55
C ALA A 20 -6.03 5.64 -4.96
N PRO A 21 -6.34 4.38 -5.33
CA PRO A 21 -6.08 3.88 -6.67
C PRO A 21 -6.94 4.65 -7.68
N VAL A 22 -6.29 5.20 -8.71
CA VAL A 22 -6.97 5.95 -9.77
C VAL A 22 -7.33 5.00 -10.90
N PRO A 23 -8.61 4.89 -11.29
CA PRO A 23 -9.08 3.88 -12.24
C PRO A 23 -8.38 3.91 -13.60
N LEU A 24 -7.90 5.08 -14.04
CA LEU A 24 -7.29 5.25 -15.35
C LEU A 24 -5.93 4.53 -15.48
N TYR A 25 -5.18 4.43 -14.39
CA TYR A 25 -3.78 3.96 -14.43
C TYR A 25 -3.41 2.98 -13.31
N ASN A 26 -4.37 2.59 -12.47
CA ASN A 26 -4.18 1.50 -11.51
C ASN A 26 -5.06 0.31 -11.89
N SER A 27 -4.49 -0.87 -11.69
CA SER A 27 -5.14 -2.16 -11.93
C SER A 27 -5.57 -2.80 -10.61
N PHE A 28 -6.49 -3.77 -10.67
CA PHE A 28 -6.79 -4.61 -9.51
C PHE A 28 -5.56 -5.37 -8.98
N ARG A 29 -4.60 -5.68 -9.85
CA ARG A 29 -3.33 -6.31 -9.45
C ARG A 29 -2.50 -5.38 -8.57
N ASP A 30 -2.50 -4.07 -8.84
CA ASP A 30 -1.76 -3.10 -8.01
C ASP A 30 -2.34 -3.06 -6.59
N VAL A 31 -3.68 -3.06 -6.47
CA VAL A 31 -4.36 -3.10 -5.16
C VAL A 31 -4.10 -4.41 -4.43
N GLN A 32 -4.14 -5.54 -5.14
CA GLN A 32 -3.83 -6.85 -4.56
C GLN A 32 -2.37 -6.92 -4.06
N ARG A 33 -1.42 -6.33 -4.81
CA ARG A 33 -0.01 -6.24 -4.42
C ARG A 33 0.18 -5.44 -3.13
N VAL A 34 -0.57 -4.35 -2.94
CA VAL A 34 -0.57 -3.60 -1.67
C VAL A 34 -0.97 -4.52 -0.51
N GLY A 35 -2.06 -5.27 -0.67
CA GLY A 35 -2.54 -6.19 0.36
C GLY A 35 -1.52 -7.27 0.73
N ALA A 36 -0.85 -7.86 -0.27
CA ALA A 36 0.20 -8.85 -0.04
C ALA A 36 1.38 -8.27 0.76
N VAL A 37 1.89 -7.10 0.37
CA VAL A 37 3.01 -6.45 1.09
C VAL A 37 2.63 -6.08 2.53
N LEU A 38 1.39 -5.65 2.77
CA LEU A 38 0.90 -5.37 4.12
C LEU A 38 0.80 -6.65 4.97
N ALA A 39 0.34 -7.75 4.39
CA ALA A 39 0.26 -9.03 5.08
C ALA A 39 1.67 -9.57 5.43
N ASP A 40 2.62 -9.49 4.49
CA ASP A 40 4.01 -9.88 4.71
C ASP A 40 4.66 -9.06 5.83
N TRP A 41 4.43 -7.75 5.86
CA TRP A 41 4.89 -6.89 6.94
C TRP A 41 4.28 -7.29 8.29
N ALA A 42 2.98 -7.53 8.34
CA ALA A 42 2.28 -7.92 9.57
C ALA A 42 2.75 -9.29 10.10
N ALA A 43 3.10 -10.23 9.22
CA ALA A 43 3.64 -11.53 9.60
C ALA A 43 5.10 -11.47 10.08
N ALA A 44 5.84 -10.42 9.72
CA ALA A 44 7.22 -10.20 10.13
C ALA A 44 7.35 -9.36 11.43
N GLN A 45 6.24 -8.94 12.03
CA GLN A 45 6.18 -8.31 13.35
C GLN A 45 5.98 -9.33 14.45
#